data_AF-A0A2M8P5R3-F1
#
_entry.id   AF-A0A2M8P5R3-F1
#
_cell.length_a   1.000
_cell.length_b   1.000
_cell.length_c   1.000
_cell.angle_alpha   90.00
_cell.angle_beta   90.00
_cell.angle_gamma   90.00
#
_symmetry.space_group_name_H-M   'P 1'
#
loop_
_entity.id
_entity.type
_entity.pdbx_description
1 polymer ?
#
loop_
_entity_poly.entity_id
_entity_poly.type
_entity_poly.pdbx_seq_one_letter_code
_entity_poly.pdbx_strand_id
1 'polypeptide(L)'
;MGGKGPDIEFLKSRATELGVEQNVRWLGFVANEDLPFLYSTADLFVLATRDIPEKRSVEGFGLAFLEAQACGIPVVGTNTGGIPDAVTDGDGGWLIEQDDVEALSH
;
A
#
# COMPACT_ATOMS: atom_id res chain seq x y z
N MET A 1 6.58 -0.96 -6.54
CA MET A 1 5.57 -2.05 -6.46
C MET A 1 6.28 -3.37 -6.17
N GLY A 2 6.13 -3.89 -4.95
CA GLY A 2 6.68 -5.19 -4.53
C GLY A 2 5.55 -6.15 -4.14
N GLY A 3 5.75 -7.43 -4.38
CA GLY A 3 4.77 -8.47 -4.10
C GLY A 3 4.65 -9.50 -5.22
N LYS A 4 4.02 -10.63 -4.89
CA LYS A 4 3.64 -11.67 -5.84
C LYS A 4 2.12 -11.68 -5.91
N GLY A 5 1.56 -11.55 -7.10
CA GLY A 5 0.11 -11.55 -7.28
C GLY A 5 -0.27 -11.87 -8.74
N PRO A 6 -1.49 -12.39 -8.95
CA PRO A 6 -1.97 -12.71 -10.30
C PRO A 6 -2.16 -11.46 -11.17
N ASP A 7 -2.34 -10.29 -10.55
CA ASP A 7 -2.76 -9.06 -11.24
C ASP A 7 -1.59 -8.25 -11.83
N ILE A 8 -0.37 -8.77 -11.84
CA ILE A 8 0.81 -8.02 -12.30
C ILE A 8 0.67 -7.52 -13.75
N GLU A 9 0.16 -8.34 -14.65
CA GLU A 9 -0.01 -7.96 -16.06
C GLU A 9 -1.15 -6.94 -16.23
N PHE A 10 -2.22 -7.09 -15.45
CA PHE A 10 -3.30 -6.10 -15.40
C PHE A 10 -2.79 -4.73 -14.92
N LEU A 11 -2.01 -4.70 -13.84
CA LEU A 11 -1.45 -3.46 -13.28
C LEU A 11 -0.47 -2.78 -14.25
N LYS A 12 0.35 -3.55 -14.98
CA LYS A 12 1.23 -3.00 -16.02
C LYS A 12 0.44 -2.37 -17.17
N SER A 13 -0.64 -3.02 -17.63
CA SER A 13 -1.54 -2.46 -18.65
C SER A 13 -2.13 -1.13 -18.18
N ARG A 14 -2.67 -1.11 -16.95
CA ARG A 14 -3.24 0.10 -16.34
C ARG A 14 -2.22 1.23 -16.21
N ALA A 15 -0.99 0.93 -15.79
CA ALA A 15 0.06 1.94 -15.70
C ALA A 15 0.39 2.56 -17.07
N THR A 16 0.39 1.73 -18.13
CA THR A 16 0.60 2.19 -19.52
C THR A 16 -0.57 3.03 -20.01
N GLU A 17 -1.81 2.59 -19.78
CA GLU A 17 -3.03 3.32 -20.16
C GLU A 17 -3.13 4.69 -19.47
N LEU A 18 -2.63 4.79 -18.23
CA LEU A 18 -2.58 6.02 -17.45
C LEU A 18 -1.33 6.88 -17.74
N GLY A 19 -0.37 6.39 -18.51
CA GLY A 19 0.87 7.10 -18.87
C GLY A 19 1.83 7.31 -17.70
N VAL A 20 1.77 6.45 -16.68
CA VAL A 20 2.60 6.54 -15.46
C VAL A 20 3.64 5.43 -15.38
N GLU A 21 3.78 4.59 -16.40
CA GLU A 21 4.64 3.41 -16.37
C GLU A 21 6.12 3.75 -16.15
N GLN A 22 6.57 4.92 -16.62
CA GLN A 22 7.94 5.42 -16.39
C GLN A 22 8.21 5.76 -14.92
N ASN A 23 7.16 5.97 -14.12
CA ASN A 23 7.22 6.27 -12.69
C ASN A 23 7.07 5.01 -11.82
N VAL A 24 6.83 3.84 -12.42
CA VAL A 24 6.60 2.59 -11.67
C VAL A 24 7.78 1.64 -11.82
N ARG A 25 8.42 1.31 -10.69
CA ARG A 25 9.37 0.20 -10.60
C ARG A 25 8.66 -1.07 -10.11
N TRP A 26 8.69 -2.10 -10.94
CA TRP A 26 8.16 -3.43 -10.65
C TRP A 26 9.26 -4.31 -10.04
N LEU A 27 9.27 -4.44 -8.71
CA LEU A 27 10.30 -5.18 -7.98
C LEU A 27 10.04 -6.68 -7.95
N GLY A 28 8.79 -7.10 -8.21
CA GLY A 28 8.38 -8.50 -8.07
C GLY A 28 8.39 -8.95 -6.61
N PHE A 29 8.67 -10.22 -6.37
CA PHE A 29 8.82 -10.74 -5.02
C PHE A 29 10.08 -10.16 -4.35
N VAL A 30 9.91 -9.62 -3.14
CA VAL A 30 10.99 -9.10 -2.30
C VAL A 30 11.04 -9.98 -1.05
N ALA A 31 12.24 -10.43 -0.67
CA ALA A 31 12.41 -11.23 0.54
C ALA A 31 12.22 -10.35 1.79
N ASN A 32 11.72 -10.95 2.88
CA ASN A 32 11.44 -10.20 4.11
C ASN A 32 12.68 -9.49 4.68
N GLU A 33 13.87 -10.07 4.49
CA GLU A 33 15.15 -9.48 4.91
C GLU A 33 15.52 -8.20 4.14
N ASP A 34 15.00 -8.01 2.93
CA ASP A 34 15.23 -6.84 2.09
C ASP A 34 14.17 -5.74 2.30
N LEU A 35 13.02 -6.07 2.90
CA LEU A 35 11.92 -5.11 3.13
C LEU A 35 12.35 -3.89 3.95
N PRO A 36 13.10 -4.01 5.07
CA PRO A 36 13.54 -2.84 5.84
C PRO A 36 14.36 -1.86 5.01
N PHE A 37 15.20 -2.36 4.09
CA PHE A 37 15.96 -1.51 3.18
C PHE A 37 15.03 -0.75 2.24
N LEU A 38 14.04 -1.42 1.64
CA LEU A 38 13.07 -0.75 0.77
C LEU A 38 12.28 0.32 1.51
N TYR A 39 11.74 -0.01 2.69
CA TYR A 39 11.02 0.96 3.52
C TYR A 39 11.91 2.16 3.81
N SER A 40 13.12 1.94 4.35
CA SER A 40 14.04 3.03 4.73
C SER A 40 14.47 3.95 3.57
N THR A 41 14.23 3.54 2.32
CA THR A 41 14.52 4.34 1.12
C THR A 41 13.29 5.00 0.50
N ALA A 42 12.10 4.72 1.02
CA ALA A 42 10.85 5.30 0.58
C ALA A 42 10.52 6.56 1.39
N ASP A 43 9.88 7.54 0.76
CA ASP A 43 9.35 8.72 1.46
C ASP A 43 7.97 8.45 2.10
N LEU A 44 7.23 7.46 1.57
CA LEU A 44 5.86 7.13 1.96
C LEU A 44 5.54 5.67 1.61
N PHE A 45 4.83 4.97 2.48
CA PHE A 45 4.24 3.66 2.18
C PHE A 45 2.72 3.78 2.03
N VAL A 46 2.18 3.22 0.95
CA VAL A 46 0.75 3.32 0.62
C VAL A 46 0.19 1.92 0.35
N LEU A 47 -0.94 1.61 1.00
CA LEU A 47 -1.71 0.41 0.71
C LEU A 47 -3.21 0.75 0.72
N ALA A 48 -3.77 0.87 -0.49
CA ALA A 48 -5.17 1.23 -0.72
C ALA A 48 -6.07 -0.01 -0.88
N THR A 49 -6.12 -0.85 0.17
CA THR A 49 -6.94 -2.07 0.17
C THR A 49 -8.43 -1.74 0.11
N ARG A 50 -9.20 -2.55 -0.62
CA ARG A 50 -10.67 -2.49 -0.60
C ARG A 50 -11.23 -3.62 0.26
N ASP A 51 -12.19 -3.30 1.12
CA ASP A 51 -13.05 -4.31 1.74
C ASP A 51 -14.15 -4.69 0.74
N ILE A 52 -14.09 -5.91 0.25
CA ILE A 52 -15.07 -6.45 -0.70
C ILE A 52 -15.68 -7.71 -0.05
N PRO A 53 -16.84 -7.59 0.63
CA PRO A 53 -17.46 -8.67 1.38
C PRO A 53 -17.71 -9.92 0.54
N GLU A 54 -18.13 -9.76 -0.72
CA GLU A 54 -18.43 -10.88 -1.64
C GLU A 54 -17.18 -11.68 -2.00
N LYS A 55 -16.01 -11.02 -1.98
CA LYS A 55 -14.71 -11.64 -2.27
C LYS A 55 -13.96 -12.06 -1.02
N ARG A 56 -14.49 -11.77 0.18
CA ARG A 56 -13.81 -11.92 1.48
C ARG A 56 -12.41 -11.30 1.45
N SER A 57 -12.30 -10.17 0.77
CA SER A 57 -11.06 -9.41 0.66
C SER A 57 -11.08 -8.36 1.76
N VAL A 58 -10.32 -8.59 2.83
CA VAL A 58 -10.16 -7.66 3.94
C VAL A 58 -8.72 -7.74 4.43
N GLU A 59 -8.13 -6.58 4.73
CA GLU A 59 -6.84 -6.55 5.44
C GLU A 59 -7.09 -6.85 6.91
N GLY A 60 -6.43 -7.88 7.44
CA GLY A 60 -6.74 -8.41 8.76
C GLY A 60 -6.10 -7.63 9.91
N PHE A 61 -4.85 -7.19 9.73
CA PHE A 61 -4.10 -6.53 10.80
C PHE A 61 -3.14 -5.46 10.29
N GLY A 62 -2.77 -5.45 9.00
CA GLY A 62 -1.93 -4.38 8.48
C GLY A 62 -0.46 -4.47 8.88
N LEU A 63 0.12 -5.67 8.94
CA LEU A 63 1.54 -5.88 9.30
C LEU A 63 2.50 -5.00 8.47
N ALA A 64 2.24 -4.86 7.17
CA ALA A 64 3.06 -4.03 6.28
C ALA A 64 3.10 -2.54 6.71
N PHE A 65 2.03 -2.03 7.34
CA PHE A 65 2.02 -0.68 7.92
C PHE A 65 2.89 -0.59 9.15
N LEU A 66 2.87 -1.61 10.02
CA LEU A 66 3.73 -1.64 11.21
C LEU A 66 5.20 -1.76 10.83
N GLU A 67 5.53 -2.57 9.82
CA GLU A 67 6.89 -2.70 9.29
C GLU A 67 7.40 -1.39 8.69
N ALA A 68 6.57 -0.68 7.91
CA ALA A 68 6.91 0.62 7.36
C ALA A 68 7.12 1.68 8.46
N GLN A 69 6.19 1.78 9.42
CA GLN A 69 6.29 2.72 10.55
C GLN A 69 7.49 2.41 11.45
N ALA A 70 7.84 1.13 11.64
CA ALA A 70 9.04 0.73 12.39
C ALA A 70 10.34 1.18 11.70
N CYS A 71 10.31 1.40 10.38
CA CYS A 71 11.41 2.00 9.62
C CYS A 71 11.38 3.54 9.59
N GLY A 72 10.44 4.16 10.33
CA GLY A 72 10.30 5.62 10.43
C GLY A 72 9.62 6.25 9.22
N ILE A 73 8.90 5.46 8.42
CA ILE A 73 8.27 5.92 7.18
C ILE A 73 6.78 6.18 7.44
N PRO A 74 6.25 7.32 7.00
CA PRO A 74 4.84 7.59 7.12
C PRO A 74 4.00 6.66 6.22
N VAL A 75 2.73 6.46 6.57
CA VAL A 75 1.84 5.50 5.92
C VAL A 75 0.49 6.08 5.53
N VAL A 76 -0.06 5.64 4.39
CA VAL A 76 -1.45 5.89 3.99
C VAL A 76 -2.17 4.56 3.78
N GLY A 77 -3.26 4.36 4.51
CA GLY A 77 -4.10 3.17 4.44
C GLY A 77 -5.59 3.52 4.29
N THR A 78 -6.40 2.56 3.86
CA THR A 78 -7.85 2.73 3.87
C THR A 78 -8.42 2.46 5.25
N ASN A 79 -9.48 3.18 5.62
CA ASN A 79 -10.20 3.04 6.89
C ASN A 79 -11.12 1.79 6.90
N THR A 80 -10.54 0.61 6.67
CA THR A 80 -11.27 -0.66 6.53
C THR A 80 -10.53 -1.82 7.18
N GLY A 81 -11.27 -2.89 7.55
CA GLY A 81 -10.68 -4.08 8.16
C GLY A 81 -9.91 -3.76 9.44
N GLY A 82 -8.76 -4.41 9.63
CA GLY A 82 -7.83 -4.16 10.74
C GLY A 82 -6.77 -3.09 10.46
N ILE A 83 -6.88 -2.33 9.36
CA ILE A 83 -5.94 -1.26 9.02
C ILE A 83 -5.94 -0.14 10.09
N PRO A 84 -7.11 0.32 10.60
CA PRO A 84 -7.14 1.37 11.63
C PRO A 84 -6.48 0.96 12.95
N ASP A 85 -6.31 -0.35 13.21
CA ASP A 85 -5.60 -0.83 14.40
C ASP A 85 -4.07 -0.72 14.24
N ALA A 86 -3.55 -0.66 13.02
CA ALA A 86 -2.12 -0.57 12.71
C ALA A 86 -1.65 0.83 12.33
N VAL A 87 -2.56 1.71 11.87
CA VAL A 87 -2.23 3.07 11.42
C VAL A 87 -2.69 4.09 12.46
N THR A 88 -1.76 4.89 12.97
CA THR A 88 -2.08 6.00 13.88
C THR A 88 -2.36 7.27 13.07
N ASP A 89 -3.64 7.61 12.91
CA ASP A 89 -4.06 8.78 12.13
C ASP A 89 -3.57 10.10 12.75
N GLY A 90 -2.93 10.94 11.92
CA GLY A 90 -2.39 12.25 12.31
C GLY A 90 -0.99 12.25 12.95
N ASP A 91 -0.38 11.07 13.17
CA ASP A 91 0.99 10.93 13.70
C ASP A 91 1.86 10.08 12.75
N GLY A 92 2.06 10.59 11.54
CA GLY A 92 2.76 9.85 10.48
C GLY A 92 1.92 8.77 9.79
N GLY A 93 0.66 8.59 10.18
CA GLY A 93 -0.32 7.77 9.48
C GLY A 93 -1.50 8.60 8.99
N TRP A 94 -2.09 8.19 7.86
CA TRP A 94 -3.37 8.71 7.36
C TRP A 94 -4.31 7.58 6.99
N LEU A 95 -5.55 7.70 7.45
CA LEU A 95 -6.66 6.81 7.07
C LEU A 95 -7.59 7.53 6.10
N ILE A 96 -7.78 6.95 4.92
CA ILE A 96 -8.69 7.47 3.89
C ILE A 96 -9.86 6.52 3.65
N GLU A 97 -10.97 7.04 3.12
CA GLU A 97 -12.07 6.17 2.71
C GLU A 97 -11.68 5.34 1.47
N GLN A 98 -12.17 4.10 1.41
CA GLN A 98 -11.94 3.28 0.22
C GLN A 98 -12.60 3.92 -1.01
N ASP A 99 -11.94 3.79 -2.16
CA ASP A 99 -12.34 4.42 -3.43
C ASP A 99 -12.32 5.96 -3.46
N ASP A 100 -11.82 6.62 -2.41
CA ASP A 100 -11.58 8.06 -2.39
C ASP A 100 -10.23 8.41 -3.04
N VAL A 101 -10.27 8.66 -4.35
CA VAL A 101 -9.09 9.02 -5.14
C VAL A 101 -8.59 10.43 -4.79
N GLU A 102 -9.49 11.35 -4.43
CA GLU A 102 -9.10 12.72 -4.08
C GLU A 102 -8.28 12.70 -2.80
N ALA A 103 -8.77 12.05 -1.74
CA ALA A 103 -8.06 11.92 -0.47
C ALA A 103 -6.70 11.22 -0.62
N LEU A 104 -6.56 10.27 -1.55
CA LEU A 104 -5.28 9.58 -1.80
C LEU A 104 -4.24 10.45 -2.52
N SER A 105 -4.66 11.48 -3.26
CA SER A 105 -3.80 12.26 -4.16
C SER A 105 -3.33 13.61 -3.61
N HIS A 106 -3.87 14.02 -2.45
CA HIS A 106 -3.63 15.30 -1.79
C HIS A 106 -2.61 15.19 -0.66
#